data_AF-A0A4R1F139-F1
#
_entry.id   AF-A0A4R1F139-F1
#
_cell.length_a   1.000
_cell.length_b   1.000
_cell.length_c   1.000
_cell.angle_alpha   90.00
_cell.angle_beta   90.00
_cell.angle_gamma   90.00
#
_symmetry.space_group_name_H-M   'P 1'
#
loop_
_entity.id
_entity.type
_entity.pdbx_description
1 polymer ?
#
loop_
_entity_poly.entity_id
_entity_poly.type
_entity_poly.pdbx_seq_one_letter_code
_entity_poly.pdbx_strand_id
1 'polypeptide(L)'
;MKWHARPLATMSIILLSVISQPSNASEPLLTEPSATIKISPALHTVSISQSQGKQSENLPLLNVDEIHFQIQDCEDYPYHANDNHNNDQAQNESGFQYAVNKNSDSNKHNIGKTKLLRDIKQGLETGLQCLAGNSPAGKLHPYHEEQALRLIKILNSKQAKTFRCVKDKTFAYAISTLPSDKQAQLKKDDITRTIRYPGVIVDTYRIGGFISDKFNAETYRNFFKLNEEQIAEISNGKPVHLDTMHRYKNRSSLMFHEMIHWLGHEHSSINPDVTDLYDTCCFGGSDHITDNIANKKYQTKACNILKDKELWEANSYKKMQLWHFKEYDQLKREMRSSYD
;
A
#
# COMPACT_ATOMS: atom_id res chain seq x y z
N MET A 1 6.87 44.71 27.89
CA MET A 1 6.49 45.40 26.64
C MET A 1 5.00 45.23 26.44
N LYS A 2 4.22 46.30 26.65
CA LYS A 2 2.79 46.39 26.33
C LYS A 2 2.67 46.86 24.88
N TRP A 3 1.81 46.25 24.09
CA TRP A 3 1.26 46.87 22.90
C TRP A 3 -0.26 46.77 22.91
N HIS A 4 -0.87 47.93 22.70
CA HIS A 4 -2.28 48.23 22.80
C HIS A 4 -3.06 47.75 21.58
N ALA A 5 -4.29 47.28 21.84
CA ALA A 5 -5.36 47.24 20.85
C ALA A 5 -5.83 48.67 20.52
N ARG A 6 -6.17 48.92 19.25
CA ARG A 6 -7.14 49.93 18.83
C ARG A 6 -7.99 49.41 17.65
N PRO A 7 -9.23 49.91 17.48
CA PRO A 7 -10.30 49.18 16.81
C PRO A 7 -10.83 49.85 15.52
N LEU A 8 -11.78 49.14 14.89
CA LEU A 8 -12.84 49.57 13.95
C LEU A 8 -12.48 49.90 12.50
N ALA A 9 -13.02 49.08 11.59
CA ALA A 9 -13.71 49.56 10.39
C ALA A 9 -14.90 48.61 10.11
N THR A 10 -16.08 49.06 10.52
CA THR A 10 -17.38 48.55 10.09
C THR A 10 -17.53 48.81 8.60
N MET A 11 -17.64 47.74 7.80
CA MET A 11 -18.03 47.84 6.40
C MET A 11 -19.43 47.26 6.24
N SER A 12 -20.41 48.15 6.11
CA SER A 12 -21.77 47.84 5.70
C SER A 12 -21.76 47.39 4.25
N ILE A 13 -22.11 46.13 4.00
CA ILE A 13 -22.48 45.67 2.66
C ILE A 13 -24.00 45.59 2.60
N ILE A 14 -24.56 46.47 1.78
CA ILE A 14 -25.94 46.45 1.33
C ILE A 14 -26.09 45.24 0.40
N LEU A 15 -26.81 44.19 0.84
CA LEU A 15 -27.29 43.15 -0.07
C LEU A 15 -28.73 43.49 -0.45
N LEU A 16 -28.88 43.91 -1.71
CA LEU A 16 -30.16 44.02 -2.41
C LEU A 16 -30.82 42.64 -2.48
N SER A 17 -32.01 42.55 -1.90
CA SER A 17 -32.96 41.46 -2.06
C SER A 17 -33.49 41.47 -3.49
N VAL A 18 -33.02 40.53 -4.32
CA VAL A 18 -33.69 40.16 -5.57
C VAL A 18 -34.52 38.91 -5.28
N ILE A 19 -35.83 39.11 -5.23
CA ILE A 19 -36.83 38.05 -5.20
C ILE A 19 -36.89 37.48 -6.62
N SER A 20 -36.39 36.26 -6.83
CA SER A 20 -36.67 35.47 -8.03
C SER A 20 -37.51 34.25 -7.65
N GLN A 21 -38.71 34.16 -8.24
CA GLN A 21 -39.63 33.03 -8.14
C GLN A 21 -38.98 31.75 -8.68
N PRO A 22 -39.27 30.55 -8.13
CA PRO A 22 -38.87 29.30 -8.74
C PRO A 22 -39.79 28.97 -9.92
N SER A 23 -39.23 28.94 -11.12
CA SER A 23 -39.82 28.34 -12.30
C SER A 23 -39.74 26.81 -12.20
N ASN A 24 -40.89 26.14 -12.23
CA ASN A 24 -40.99 24.70 -12.41
C ASN A 24 -40.38 24.27 -13.75
N ALA A 25 -39.16 23.72 -13.69
CA ALA A 25 -38.60 22.90 -14.75
C ALA A 25 -38.08 21.61 -14.12
N SER A 26 -38.77 20.52 -14.37
CA SER A 26 -38.33 19.16 -14.06
C SER A 26 -37.05 18.85 -14.84
N GLU A 27 -35.92 18.83 -14.15
CA GLU A 27 -34.66 18.29 -14.69
C GLU A 27 -34.80 16.78 -14.94
N PRO A 28 -34.26 16.25 -16.05
CA PRO A 28 -34.15 14.82 -16.23
C PRO A 28 -33.14 14.26 -15.22
N LEU A 29 -33.59 13.28 -14.45
CA LEU A 29 -32.78 12.50 -13.53
C LEU A 29 -31.60 11.87 -14.31
N LEU A 30 -30.44 12.52 -14.29
CA LEU A 30 -29.19 11.96 -14.81
C LEU A 30 -28.84 10.77 -13.90
N THR A 31 -29.10 9.57 -14.39
CA THR A 31 -28.62 8.35 -13.75
C THR A 31 -27.09 8.35 -13.83
N GLU A 32 -26.44 8.40 -12.66
CA GLU A 32 -24.98 8.32 -12.58
C GLU A 32 -24.48 7.06 -13.30
N PRO A 33 -23.36 7.13 -14.03
CA PRO A 33 -22.72 5.95 -14.58
C PRO A 33 -22.37 5.01 -13.45
N SER A 34 -22.95 3.81 -13.45
CA SER A 34 -22.48 2.72 -12.60
C SER A 34 -21.75 1.75 -13.50
N ALA A 35 -20.46 1.52 -13.23
CA ALA A 35 -19.85 0.28 -13.66
C ALA A 35 -20.25 -0.83 -12.71
N THR A 36 -20.28 -2.04 -13.25
CA THR A 36 -20.46 -3.28 -12.51
C THR A 36 -19.22 -4.12 -12.78
N ILE A 37 -18.44 -4.35 -11.74
CA ILE A 37 -17.29 -5.25 -11.77
C ILE A 37 -17.81 -6.64 -11.40
N LYS A 38 -17.83 -7.57 -12.37
CA LYS A 38 -18.18 -8.98 -12.14
C LYS A 38 -16.89 -9.77 -11.98
N ILE A 39 -16.78 -10.51 -10.89
CA ILE A 39 -15.60 -11.30 -10.59
C ILE A 39 -16.02 -12.75 -10.53
N SER A 40 -15.34 -13.60 -11.29
CA SER A 40 -15.57 -15.04 -11.27
C SER A 40 -14.53 -15.69 -10.35
N PRO A 41 -14.92 -16.18 -9.16
CA PRO A 41 -14.00 -16.83 -8.23
C PRO A 41 -13.38 -18.11 -8.81
N ALA A 42 -14.03 -18.72 -9.81
CA ALA A 42 -13.56 -19.95 -10.46
C ALA A 42 -12.48 -19.71 -11.52
N LEU A 43 -12.26 -18.47 -11.96
CA LEU A 43 -11.39 -18.13 -13.10
C LEU A 43 -10.36 -17.03 -12.79
N HIS A 44 -10.25 -16.56 -11.54
CA HIS A 44 -9.36 -15.44 -11.15
C HIS A 44 -9.47 -14.22 -12.10
N THR A 45 -10.68 -14.03 -12.65
CA THR A 45 -10.95 -13.05 -13.70
C THR A 45 -11.79 -11.92 -13.12
N VAL A 46 -11.29 -10.70 -13.23
CA VAL A 46 -11.99 -9.46 -12.90
C VAL A 46 -12.50 -8.85 -14.20
N SER A 47 -13.81 -8.98 -14.43
CA SER A 47 -14.48 -8.37 -15.59
C SER A 47 -15.18 -7.09 -15.16
N ILE A 48 -15.09 -6.05 -15.97
CA ILE A 48 -15.76 -4.78 -15.68
C ILE A 48 -16.68 -4.45 -16.85
N SER A 49 -17.93 -4.14 -16.54
CA SER A 49 -18.91 -3.69 -17.52
C SER A 49 -19.48 -2.36 -17.07
N GLN A 50 -19.31 -1.30 -17.87
CA GLN A 50 -20.02 -0.03 -17.67
C GLN A 50 -21.44 -0.16 -18.22
N SER A 51 -22.46 0.17 -17.42
CA SER A 51 -23.81 0.35 -17.95
C SER A 51 -24.11 1.83 -18.15
N GLN A 52 -23.87 2.36 -19.36
CA GLN A 52 -24.50 3.60 -19.81
C GLN A 52 -24.83 3.58 -21.31
N GLY A 53 -25.99 4.16 -21.64
CA GLY A 53 -26.64 4.18 -22.95
C GLY A 53 -25.97 5.04 -24.04
N LYS A 54 -24.65 5.21 -24.00
CA LYS A 54 -23.86 5.72 -25.12
C LYS A 54 -22.56 4.93 -25.19
N GLN A 55 -22.47 4.06 -26.21
CA GLN A 55 -21.34 3.19 -26.56
C GLN A 55 -20.67 2.51 -25.35
N SER A 56 -21.09 1.26 -25.10
CA SER A 56 -20.37 0.29 -24.28
C SER A 56 -18.93 0.14 -24.78
N GLU A 57 -18.00 0.95 -24.29
CA GLU A 57 -16.59 0.57 -24.31
C GLU A 57 -16.46 -0.64 -23.37
N ASN A 58 -16.19 -1.80 -23.94
CA ASN A 58 -15.83 -2.99 -23.17
C ASN A 58 -14.59 -2.64 -22.33
N LEU A 59 -14.77 -2.43 -21.04
CA LEU A 59 -13.66 -2.26 -20.13
C LEU A 59 -12.81 -3.54 -20.17
N PRO A 60 -11.48 -3.40 -20.10
CA PRO A 60 -10.60 -4.55 -20.27
C PRO A 60 -10.84 -5.54 -19.12
N LEU A 61 -11.20 -6.76 -19.49
CA LEU A 61 -11.15 -7.91 -18.60
C LEU A 61 -9.72 -8.02 -18.06
N LEU A 62 -9.55 -8.06 -16.74
CA LEU A 62 -8.28 -8.39 -16.13
C LEU A 62 -8.34 -9.86 -15.70
N ASN A 63 -7.65 -10.72 -16.44
CA ASN A 63 -7.29 -12.04 -15.91
C ASN A 63 -5.98 -11.87 -15.14
N VAL A 64 -6.04 -11.94 -13.81
CA VAL A 64 -4.87 -11.70 -12.96
C VAL A 64 -3.78 -12.75 -13.22
N ASP A 65 -4.16 -13.94 -13.68
CA ASP A 65 -3.23 -15.01 -14.05
C ASP A 65 -2.46 -14.74 -15.35
N GLU A 66 -2.98 -13.89 -16.24
CA GLU A 66 -2.36 -13.53 -17.51
C GLU A 66 -1.40 -12.33 -17.38
N ILE A 67 -1.37 -11.66 -16.23
CA ILE A 67 -0.47 -10.53 -16.00
C ILE A 67 0.95 -11.06 -15.84
N HIS A 68 1.83 -10.67 -16.76
CA HIS A 68 3.24 -10.99 -16.66
C HIS A 68 3.99 -10.05 -15.71
N PHE A 69 4.44 -10.59 -14.57
CA PHE A 69 5.34 -9.92 -13.64
C PHE A 69 6.78 -10.40 -13.83
N GLN A 70 7.71 -9.46 -13.95
CA GLN A 70 9.14 -9.74 -13.92
C GLN A 70 9.62 -9.76 -12.47
N ILE A 71 9.79 -10.96 -11.92
CA ILE A 71 10.29 -11.16 -10.56
C ILE A 71 11.80 -11.43 -10.60
N GLN A 72 12.56 -10.66 -9.83
CA GLN A 72 14.03 -10.67 -9.81
C GLN A 72 14.55 -10.84 -8.38
N ASP A 73 15.54 -11.72 -8.20
CA ASP A 73 16.33 -11.89 -6.97
C ASP A 73 15.50 -12.22 -5.70
N CYS A 74 14.34 -12.88 -5.89
CA CYS A 74 13.33 -13.16 -4.85
C CYS A 74 13.32 -14.61 -4.35
N GLU A 75 14.46 -15.29 -4.37
CA GLU A 75 14.58 -16.69 -3.92
C GLU A 75 14.19 -16.85 -2.46
N ASP A 76 14.62 -15.89 -1.63
CA ASP A 76 14.41 -15.91 -0.19
C ASP A 76 13.21 -15.05 0.21
N TYR A 77 12.12 -15.05 -0.56
CA TYR A 77 10.91 -14.29 -0.21
C TYR A 77 9.84 -15.18 0.47
N PRO A 78 9.32 -14.78 1.67
CA PRO A 78 9.98 -13.91 2.63
C PRO A 78 11.20 -14.62 3.23
N TYR A 79 12.17 -13.85 3.73
CA TYR A 79 13.40 -14.45 4.25
C TYR A 79 13.11 -15.13 5.58
N HIS A 80 13.57 -16.38 5.72
CA HIS A 80 13.50 -17.16 6.96
C HIS A 80 14.88 -17.74 7.25
N ALA A 81 15.52 -17.32 8.34
CA ALA A 81 16.85 -17.82 8.70
C ALA A 81 16.88 -19.30 9.15
N ASN A 82 15.72 -19.93 9.43
CA ASN A 82 15.65 -21.25 10.10
C ASN A 82 15.29 -22.46 9.22
N ASP A 83 15.19 -22.35 7.89
CA ASP A 83 14.87 -23.50 7.03
C ASP A 83 16.05 -24.48 6.78
N ASN A 84 17.16 -24.36 7.52
CA ASN A 84 18.33 -25.24 7.43
C ASN A 84 18.68 -25.99 8.73
N HIS A 85 17.80 -26.04 9.75
CA HIS A 85 18.03 -26.88 10.94
C HIS A 85 17.25 -28.20 10.90
N ASN A 86 17.43 -28.97 9.83
CA ASN A 86 17.20 -30.41 9.89
C ASN A 86 18.54 -31.13 9.78
N ASN A 87 18.95 -31.71 10.92
CA ASN A 87 19.91 -32.80 11.09
C ASN A 87 21.14 -32.82 10.18
N ASP A 88 22.27 -32.34 10.71
CA ASP A 88 23.50 -33.13 10.69
C ASP A 88 24.34 -32.80 11.93
N GLN A 89 24.44 -33.80 12.82
CA GLN A 89 25.53 -33.88 13.79
C GLN A 89 26.83 -34.20 13.04
N ALA A 90 27.82 -33.31 13.09
CA ALA A 90 29.26 -33.63 13.03
C ALA A 90 30.02 -32.34 13.35
N GLN A 91 30.64 -32.23 14.52
CA GLN A 91 32.04 -32.56 14.76
C GLN A 91 33.02 -31.89 13.78
N ASN A 92 33.92 -31.09 14.37
CA ASN A 92 35.32 -30.89 14.01
C ASN A 92 35.76 -31.45 12.63
N GLU A 93 36.14 -30.57 11.71
CA GLU A 93 37.51 -30.44 11.21
C GLU A 93 37.57 -29.57 9.94
N SER A 94 38.73 -28.96 9.77
CA SER A 94 39.23 -28.20 8.62
C SER A 94 38.89 -28.82 7.26
N GLY A 95 38.30 -28.03 6.35
CA GLY A 95 38.20 -28.40 4.94
C GLY A 95 37.01 -27.80 4.21
N PHE A 96 37.11 -26.53 3.81
CA PHE A 96 36.10 -25.86 2.98
C PHE A 96 36.14 -26.43 1.54
N GLN A 97 35.24 -27.38 1.23
CA GLN A 97 34.76 -27.63 -0.13
C GLN A 97 33.25 -27.78 -0.10
N TYR A 98 32.54 -26.71 -0.51
CA TYR A 98 31.11 -26.77 -0.78
C TYR A 98 30.88 -27.57 -2.07
N ALA A 99 30.46 -28.83 -1.93
CA ALA A 99 29.71 -29.49 -2.98
C ALA A 99 28.30 -28.87 -3.00
N VAL A 100 28.12 -27.83 -3.83
CA VAL A 100 26.81 -27.23 -4.10
C VAL A 100 25.94 -28.26 -4.82
N ASN A 101 24.97 -28.82 -4.12
CA ASN A 101 23.96 -29.67 -4.71
C ASN A 101 22.99 -28.81 -5.52
N LYS A 102 23.27 -28.62 -6.82
CA LYS A 102 22.51 -27.75 -7.75
C LYS A 102 21.00 -28.02 -7.83
N ASN A 103 20.52 -29.15 -7.30
CA ASN A 103 19.09 -29.49 -7.25
C ASN A 103 18.34 -28.82 -6.07
N SER A 104 19.06 -28.33 -5.05
CA SER A 104 18.48 -27.56 -3.93
C SER A 104 18.12 -26.12 -4.34
N ASP A 105 19.00 -25.50 -5.12
CA ASP A 105 18.94 -24.05 -5.38
C ASP A 105 17.85 -23.67 -6.39
N SER A 106 17.61 -24.52 -7.40
CA SER A 106 16.51 -24.34 -8.36
C SER A 106 15.13 -24.49 -7.69
N ASN A 107 15.02 -25.37 -6.70
CA ASN A 107 13.76 -25.61 -5.99
C ASN A 107 13.44 -24.47 -5.01
N LYS A 108 14.45 -23.96 -4.28
CA LYS A 108 14.31 -22.78 -3.42
C LYS A 108 14.00 -21.51 -4.23
N HIS A 109 14.68 -21.29 -5.36
CA HIS A 109 14.43 -20.15 -6.26
C HIS A 109 12.97 -20.09 -6.73
N ASN A 110 12.37 -21.24 -7.03
CA ASN A 110 10.98 -21.31 -7.46
C ASN A 110 9.99 -21.05 -6.32
N ILE A 111 10.31 -21.40 -5.08
CA ILE A 111 9.39 -21.23 -3.93
C ILE A 111 9.18 -19.75 -3.59
N GLY A 112 10.26 -18.97 -3.41
CA GLY A 112 10.15 -17.56 -3.03
C GLY A 112 9.43 -16.72 -4.08
N LYS A 113 9.79 -16.92 -5.35
CA LYS A 113 9.10 -16.31 -6.50
C LYS A 113 7.62 -16.68 -6.55
N THR A 114 7.28 -17.94 -6.31
CA THR A 114 5.88 -18.41 -6.31
C THR A 114 5.08 -17.80 -5.16
N LYS A 115 5.68 -17.67 -3.97
CA LYS A 115 5.04 -17.01 -2.82
C LYS A 115 4.78 -15.53 -3.11
N LEU A 116 5.77 -14.80 -3.64
CA LEU A 116 5.60 -13.40 -4.00
C LEU A 116 4.49 -13.22 -5.05
N LEU A 117 4.51 -14.04 -6.10
CA LEU A 117 3.48 -13.99 -7.13
C LEU A 117 2.08 -14.25 -6.54
N ARG A 118 1.95 -15.20 -5.60
CA ARG A 118 0.68 -15.45 -4.91
C ARG A 118 0.21 -14.23 -4.11
N ASP A 119 1.12 -13.62 -3.34
CA ASP A 119 0.80 -12.42 -2.55
C ASP A 119 0.35 -11.26 -3.47
N ILE A 120 1.04 -11.04 -4.61
CA ILE A 120 0.66 -10.04 -5.62
C ILE A 120 -0.75 -10.31 -6.15
N LYS A 121 -1.03 -11.55 -6.57
CA LYS A 121 -2.33 -11.93 -7.15
C LYS A 121 -3.46 -11.76 -6.14
N GLN A 122 -3.29 -12.29 -4.93
CA GLN A 122 -4.27 -12.16 -3.86
C GLN A 122 -4.50 -10.69 -3.48
N GLY A 123 -3.44 -9.88 -3.46
CA GLY A 123 -3.51 -8.43 -3.23
C GLY A 123 -4.38 -7.73 -4.28
N LEU A 124 -4.12 -8.01 -5.57
CA LEU A 124 -4.91 -7.47 -6.67
C LEU A 124 -6.37 -7.90 -6.61
N GLU A 125 -6.64 -9.19 -6.37
CA GLU A 125 -8.01 -9.69 -6.26
C GLU A 125 -8.77 -9.01 -5.13
N THR A 126 -8.21 -9.02 -3.92
CA THR A 126 -8.84 -8.44 -2.73
C THR A 126 -9.04 -6.94 -2.87
N GLY A 127 -7.99 -6.24 -3.30
CA GLY A 127 -8.00 -4.79 -3.44
C GLY A 127 -8.93 -4.32 -4.53
N LEU A 128 -8.87 -4.91 -5.74
CA LEU A 128 -9.76 -4.54 -6.84
C LEU A 128 -11.23 -4.88 -6.52
N GLN A 129 -11.50 -6.01 -5.84
CA GLN A 129 -12.84 -6.33 -5.32
C GLN A 129 -13.35 -5.25 -4.37
N CYS A 130 -12.50 -4.78 -3.48
CA CYS A 130 -12.86 -3.74 -2.53
C CYS A 130 -13.16 -2.40 -3.20
N LEU A 131 -12.28 -1.94 -4.09
CA LEU A 131 -12.47 -0.69 -4.84
C LEU A 131 -13.71 -0.73 -5.73
N ALA A 132 -14.07 -1.91 -6.20
CA ALA A 132 -15.29 -2.18 -6.96
C ALA A 132 -16.59 -2.16 -6.14
N GLY A 133 -16.50 -2.11 -4.81
CA GLY A 133 -17.65 -2.24 -3.92
C GLY A 133 -18.14 -3.68 -3.70
N ASN A 134 -17.35 -4.69 -4.09
CA ASN A 134 -17.66 -6.11 -3.96
C ASN A 134 -17.01 -6.77 -2.72
N SER A 135 -16.71 -5.99 -1.69
CA SER A 135 -16.11 -6.48 -0.44
C SER A 135 -17.02 -6.19 0.76
N PRO A 136 -16.70 -6.67 1.98
CA PRO A 136 -17.41 -6.28 3.20
C PRO A 136 -17.43 -4.78 3.47
N ALA A 137 -16.54 -3.99 2.85
CA ALA A 137 -16.60 -2.53 2.91
C ALA A 137 -17.86 -1.99 2.21
N GLY A 138 -18.47 -2.74 1.29
CA GLY A 138 -19.58 -2.29 0.45
C GLY A 138 -19.14 -1.24 -0.58
N LYS A 139 -20.11 -0.57 -1.21
CA LYS A 139 -19.86 0.45 -2.22
C LYS A 139 -19.07 1.63 -1.63
N LEU A 140 -17.90 1.92 -2.22
CA LEU A 140 -17.09 3.11 -1.94
C LEU A 140 -17.50 4.27 -2.85
N HIS A 141 -16.92 5.46 -2.65
CA HIS A 141 -17.13 6.57 -3.57
C HIS A 141 -16.66 6.22 -5.00
N PRO A 142 -17.38 6.64 -6.08
CA PRO A 142 -17.02 6.29 -7.47
C PRO A 142 -15.58 6.60 -7.90
N TYR A 143 -14.97 7.64 -7.30
CA TYR A 143 -13.54 7.94 -7.46
C TYR A 143 -12.63 6.72 -7.27
N HIS A 144 -12.97 5.82 -6.35
CA HIS A 144 -12.17 4.63 -6.04
C HIS A 144 -12.32 3.53 -7.10
N GLU A 145 -13.49 3.41 -7.72
CA GLU A 145 -13.70 2.56 -8.88
C GLU A 145 -12.84 3.06 -10.07
N GLU A 146 -12.77 4.38 -10.29
CA GLU A 146 -11.87 4.95 -11.28
C GLU A 146 -10.39 4.61 -11.00
N GLN A 147 -9.97 4.57 -9.72
CA GLN A 147 -8.61 4.15 -9.37
C GLN A 147 -8.36 2.68 -9.73
N ALA A 148 -9.34 1.80 -9.50
CA ALA A 148 -9.26 0.40 -9.91
C ALA A 148 -9.09 0.27 -11.44
N LEU A 149 -9.87 1.02 -12.22
CA LEU A 149 -9.78 1.06 -13.67
C LEU A 149 -8.41 1.54 -14.16
N ARG A 150 -7.88 2.59 -13.54
CA ARG A 150 -6.53 3.11 -13.85
C ARG A 150 -5.45 2.08 -13.55
N LEU A 151 -5.56 1.36 -12.44
CA LEU A 151 -4.61 0.31 -12.09
C LEU A 151 -4.66 -0.86 -13.08
N ILE A 152 -5.87 -1.31 -13.44
CA ILE A 152 -6.08 -2.35 -14.47
C ILE A 152 -5.44 -1.94 -15.80
N LYS A 153 -5.57 -0.67 -16.20
CA LYS A 153 -4.93 -0.15 -17.42
C LYS A 153 -3.40 -0.26 -17.35
N ILE A 154 -2.80 0.05 -16.21
CA ILE A 154 -1.35 -0.13 -16.01
C ILE A 154 -1.00 -1.63 -16.10
N LEU A 155 -1.75 -2.49 -15.42
CA LEU A 155 -1.53 -3.94 -15.40
C LEU A 155 -1.65 -4.58 -16.79
N ASN A 156 -2.58 -4.13 -17.62
CA ASN A 156 -2.77 -4.61 -19.00
C ASN A 156 -1.86 -3.95 -20.03
N SER A 157 -1.10 -2.91 -19.64
CA SER A 157 -0.16 -2.27 -20.56
C SER A 157 0.96 -3.22 -20.99
N LYS A 158 1.58 -2.97 -22.16
CA LYS A 158 2.76 -3.72 -22.63
C LYS A 158 4.03 -3.45 -21.80
N GLN A 159 3.98 -2.46 -20.91
CA GLN A 159 5.10 -2.12 -20.05
C GLN A 159 5.34 -3.25 -19.05
N ALA A 160 6.61 -3.58 -18.80
CA ALA A 160 6.98 -4.61 -17.83
C ALA A 160 6.68 -4.15 -16.40
N LYS A 161 6.13 -5.04 -15.57
CA LYS A 161 5.88 -4.80 -14.13
C LYS A 161 6.94 -5.55 -13.38
N THR A 162 7.85 -4.82 -12.73
CA THR A 162 9.04 -5.42 -12.12
C THR A 162 8.90 -5.49 -10.61
N PHE A 163 9.07 -6.68 -10.04
CA PHE A 163 9.27 -6.85 -8.60
C PHE A 163 10.71 -7.33 -8.39
N ARG A 164 11.50 -6.56 -7.65
CA ARG A 164 12.88 -6.92 -7.30
C ARG A 164 13.00 -7.09 -5.81
N CYS A 165 13.52 -8.22 -5.37
CA CYS A 165 13.85 -8.41 -3.98
C CYS A 165 15.26 -7.92 -3.69
N VAL A 166 15.45 -7.35 -2.51
CA VAL A 166 16.73 -6.89 -1.99
C VAL A 166 16.88 -7.35 -0.54
N LYS A 167 18.12 -7.45 -0.08
CA LYS A 167 18.44 -7.87 1.29
C LYS A 167 18.95 -6.68 2.11
N ASP A 168 18.09 -6.19 2.99
CA ASP A 168 18.35 -5.09 3.92
C ASP A 168 18.83 -3.80 3.26
N LYS A 169 18.36 -3.51 2.04
CA LYS A 169 18.77 -2.32 1.30
C LYS A 169 17.85 -1.14 1.59
N THR A 170 16.65 -1.35 2.12
CA THR A 170 15.69 -0.28 2.40
C THR A 170 15.25 -0.30 3.87
N PHE A 171 14.85 0.87 4.37
CA PHE A 171 14.22 0.99 5.69
C PHE A 171 12.74 0.61 5.68
N ALA A 172 12.10 0.63 4.51
CA ALA A 172 10.73 0.18 4.31
C ALA A 172 10.69 -1.32 3.96
N TYR A 173 9.52 -1.95 4.17
CA TYR A 173 9.27 -3.34 3.74
C TYR A 173 9.28 -3.49 2.23
N ALA A 174 8.73 -2.49 1.54
CA ALA A 174 8.78 -2.37 0.11
C ALA A 174 8.76 -0.89 -0.29
N ILE A 175 9.16 -0.60 -1.54
CA ILE A 175 9.15 0.74 -2.11
C ILE A 175 8.75 0.62 -3.58
N SER A 176 7.69 1.33 -3.96
CA SER A 176 7.24 1.45 -5.33
C SER A 176 7.94 2.57 -6.11
N THR A 177 8.18 2.34 -7.40
CA THR A 177 8.53 3.42 -8.33
C THR A 177 7.30 4.26 -8.64
N LEU A 178 7.44 5.58 -8.69
CA LEU A 178 6.34 6.49 -9.03
C LEU A 178 6.30 6.82 -10.54
N PRO A 179 5.16 7.27 -11.08
CA PRO A 179 5.08 7.88 -12.41
C PRO A 179 6.10 9.01 -12.60
N SER A 180 6.59 9.20 -13.84
CA SER A 180 7.72 10.11 -14.14
C SER A 180 7.49 11.57 -13.75
N ASP A 181 6.25 12.05 -13.79
CA ASP A 181 5.83 13.39 -13.35
C ASP A 181 5.88 13.57 -11.83
N LYS A 182 5.99 12.48 -11.07
CA LYS A 182 6.10 12.45 -9.60
C LYS A 182 7.49 12.03 -9.10
N GLN A 183 8.37 11.54 -9.97
CA GLN A 183 9.72 11.08 -9.61
C GLN A 183 10.66 12.20 -9.12
N ALA A 184 10.35 13.48 -9.38
CA ALA A 184 11.23 14.60 -9.00
C ALA A 184 11.42 14.76 -7.47
N GLN A 185 10.53 14.20 -6.65
CA GLN A 185 10.57 14.31 -5.19
C GLN A 185 11.28 13.15 -4.48
N LEU A 186 11.42 12.00 -5.13
CA LEU A 186 12.28 10.93 -4.64
C LEU A 186 13.71 11.40 -4.87
N LYS A 187 14.36 11.93 -3.83
CA LYS A 187 15.80 12.16 -3.80
C LYS A 187 16.51 10.81 -3.98
N LYS A 188 16.59 10.32 -5.22
CA LYS A 188 17.60 9.42 -5.78
C LYS A 188 18.16 8.39 -4.78
N ASP A 189 17.29 7.66 -4.07
CA ASP A 189 17.72 6.45 -3.39
C ASP A 189 18.18 5.49 -4.49
N ASP A 190 19.48 5.18 -4.49
CA ASP A 190 20.17 4.53 -5.61
C ASP A 190 19.47 3.24 -6.06
N ILE A 191 18.76 2.59 -5.14
CA ILE A 191 18.04 1.34 -5.33
C ILE A 191 16.84 1.52 -6.28
N THR A 192 16.08 2.61 -6.20
CA THR A 192 14.92 2.84 -7.09
C THR A 192 15.31 3.18 -8.52
N ARG A 193 16.56 3.61 -8.78
CA ARG A 193 17.09 3.77 -10.14
C ARG A 193 17.31 2.44 -10.86
N THR A 194 17.42 1.36 -10.09
CA THR A 194 17.79 0.05 -10.62
C THR A 194 16.62 -0.70 -11.25
N ILE A 195 15.38 -0.19 -11.08
CA ILE A 195 14.16 -0.70 -11.73
C ILE A 195 13.38 0.47 -12.35
N ARG A 196 12.69 0.23 -13.46
CA ARG A 196 11.84 1.24 -14.11
C ARG A 196 10.41 1.14 -13.61
N TYR A 197 9.70 2.27 -13.65
CA TYR A 197 8.25 2.27 -13.51
C TYR A 197 7.59 1.37 -14.56
N PRO A 198 6.49 0.66 -14.24
CA PRO A 198 6.00 0.36 -12.90
C PRO A 198 6.82 -0.78 -12.26
N GLY A 199 7.34 -0.55 -11.06
CA GLY A 199 8.03 -1.57 -10.30
C GLY A 199 7.99 -1.36 -8.81
N VAL A 200 8.36 -2.41 -8.07
CA VAL A 200 8.39 -2.48 -6.61
C VAL A 200 9.70 -3.14 -6.19
N ILE A 201 10.40 -2.52 -5.25
CA ILE A 201 11.51 -3.13 -4.52
C ILE A 201 10.96 -3.70 -3.23
N VAL A 202 11.30 -4.95 -2.94
CA VAL A 202 10.81 -5.70 -1.77
C VAL A 202 12.00 -6.05 -0.90
N ASP A 203 12.05 -5.58 0.34
CA ASP A 203 13.12 -5.92 1.27
C ASP A 203 12.78 -7.19 2.04
N THR A 204 13.41 -8.30 1.64
CA THR A 204 13.08 -9.62 2.18
C THR A 204 13.49 -9.77 3.64
N TYR A 205 14.51 -9.02 4.09
CA TYR A 205 14.92 -9.01 5.50
C TYR A 205 13.86 -8.31 6.34
N ARG A 206 13.40 -7.14 5.92
CA ARG A 206 12.38 -6.38 6.65
C ARG A 206 11.07 -7.15 6.73
N ILE A 207 10.60 -7.71 5.62
CA ILE A 207 9.39 -8.55 5.60
C ILE A 207 9.58 -9.81 6.44
N GLY A 208 10.78 -10.38 6.45
CA GLY A 208 11.13 -11.54 7.26
C GLY A 208 11.25 -11.25 8.77
N GLY A 209 11.27 -9.97 9.18
CA GLY A 209 11.48 -9.59 10.59
C GLY A 209 12.96 -9.51 11.01
N PHE A 210 13.87 -9.33 10.06
CA PHE A 210 15.32 -9.32 10.29
C PHE A 210 15.92 -7.92 10.23
N ILE A 211 16.89 -7.67 11.11
CA ILE A 211 17.79 -6.52 11.05
C ILE A 211 19.21 -7.02 10.86
N SER A 212 19.94 -6.45 9.90
CA SER A 212 21.38 -6.72 9.69
C SER A 212 22.26 -5.62 10.27
N ASP A 213 23.58 -5.75 10.16
CA ASP A 213 24.67 -4.99 10.79
C ASP A 213 25.00 -3.62 10.16
N LYS A 214 24.08 -3.06 9.38
CA LYS A 214 24.32 -1.82 8.61
C LYS A 214 24.33 -0.53 9.42
N PHE A 215 23.82 -0.54 10.64
CA PHE A 215 23.67 0.68 11.44
C PHE A 215 24.66 0.69 12.60
N ASN A 216 24.93 1.89 13.10
CA ASN A 216 25.69 2.01 14.34
C ASN A 216 24.83 1.59 15.54
N ALA A 217 25.49 1.26 16.66
CA ALA A 217 24.83 0.86 17.90
C ALA A 217 23.79 1.89 18.39
N GLU A 218 24.04 3.18 18.16
CA GLU A 218 23.10 4.25 18.51
C GLU A 218 21.77 4.15 17.75
N THR A 219 21.82 3.87 16.45
CA THR A 219 20.61 3.68 15.62
C THR A 219 19.82 2.45 16.07
N TYR A 220 20.50 1.34 16.36
CA TYR A 220 19.82 0.15 16.91
C TYR A 220 19.11 0.44 18.23
N ARG A 221 19.78 1.13 19.14
CA ARG A 221 19.20 1.48 20.44
C ARG A 221 18.06 2.48 20.32
N ASN A 222 18.26 3.55 19.54
CA ASN A 222 17.35 4.69 19.54
C ASN A 222 16.17 4.53 18.57
N PHE A 223 16.43 3.97 17.38
CA PHE A 223 15.41 3.81 16.35
C PHE A 223 14.71 2.45 16.45
N PHE A 224 15.50 1.37 16.45
CA PHE A 224 14.96 0.00 16.49
C PHE A 224 14.63 -0.50 17.90
N LYS A 225 14.99 0.28 18.94
CA LYS A 225 14.72 -0.03 20.36
C LYS A 225 15.30 -1.37 20.81
N LEU A 226 16.48 -1.73 20.28
CA LEU A 226 17.16 -2.99 20.63
C LEU A 226 17.90 -2.87 21.96
N ASN A 227 17.98 -3.99 22.69
CA ASN A 227 18.81 -4.10 23.90
C ASN A 227 20.29 -4.40 23.54
N GLU A 228 21.19 -4.30 24.52
CA GLU A 228 22.64 -4.47 24.27
C GLU A 228 23.02 -5.89 23.81
N GLU A 229 22.26 -6.92 24.23
CA GLU A 229 22.48 -8.31 23.80
C GLU A 229 22.18 -8.46 22.30
N GLN A 230 21.03 -7.95 21.85
CA GLN A 230 20.65 -7.92 20.44
C GLN A 230 21.63 -7.09 19.60
N ILE A 231 22.11 -5.95 20.12
CA ILE A 231 23.10 -5.12 19.43
C ILE A 231 24.44 -5.87 19.29
N ALA A 232 24.86 -6.60 20.33
CA ALA A 232 26.08 -7.41 20.28
C ALA A 232 25.95 -8.57 19.28
N GLU A 233 24.80 -9.24 19.22
CA GLU A 233 24.54 -10.28 18.22
C GLU A 233 24.62 -9.75 16.78
N ILE A 234 23.97 -8.61 16.51
CA ILE A 234 24.04 -7.95 15.20
C ILE A 234 25.50 -7.56 14.86
N SER A 235 26.23 -7.02 15.84
CA SER A 235 27.63 -6.59 15.66
C SER A 235 28.58 -7.74 15.34
N ASN A 236 28.18 -8.99 15.59
CA ASN A 236 28.92 -10.20 15.19
C ASN A 236 28.60 -10.66 13.75
N GLY A 237 27.93 -9.82 12.96
CA GLY A 237 27.61 -10.07 11.54
C GLY A 237 26.44 -11.05 11.33
N LYS A 238 25.71 -11.40 12.40
CA LYS A 238 24.52 -12.26 12.31
C LYS A 238 23.26 -11.39 12.24
N PRO A 239 22.45 -11.49 11.17
CA PRO A 239 21.15 -10.85 11.15
C PRO A 239 20.30 -11.38 12.31
N VAL A 240 19.75 -10.47 13.11
CA VAL A 240 18.90 -10.83 14.24
C VAL A 240 17.45 -10.78 13.79
N HIS A 241 16.74 -11.88 14.03
CA HIS A 241 15.29 -11.89 13.93
C HIS A 241 14.70 -11.24 15.17
N LEU A 242 13.91 -10.20 14.98
CA LEU A 242 13.30 -9.48 16.09
C LEU A 242 11.81 -9.73 16.07
N ASP A 243 11.31 -10.40 17.10
CA ASP A 243 9.87 -10.59 17.28
C ASP A 243 9.12 -9.26 17.42
N THR A 244 9.83 -8.23 17.91
CA THR A 244 9.34 -6.84 18.02
C THR A 244 9.44 -6.04 16.72
N MET A 245 10.21 -6.49 15.71
CA MET A 245 10.06 -5.93 14.36
C MET A 245 8.77 -6.47 13.79
N HIS A 246 7.74 -5.62 13.82
CA HIS A 246 6.44 -5.98 13.29
C HIS A 246 6.56 -6.43 11.85
N ARG A 247 6.32 -7.73 11.63
CA ARG A 247 6.24 -8.28 10.28
C ARG A 247 5.00 -7.71 9.61
N TYR A 248 5.11 -7.28 8.36
CA TYR A 248 3.92 -7.12 7.52
C TYR A 248 3.35 -8.51 7.25
N LYS A 249 2.40 -8.94 8.07
CA LYS A 249 1.87 -10.32 8.05
C LYS A 249 1.01 -10.51 6.80
N ASN A 250 0.20 -9.53 6.47
CA ASN A 250 -0.63 -9.43 5.30
C ASN A 250 0.19 -8.88 4.12
N ARG A 251 1.10 -9.71 3.62
CA ARG A 251 1.96 -9.36 2.49
C ARG A 251 1.18 -9.05 1.21
N SER A 252 0.02 -9.68 1.03
CA SER A 252 -0.88 -9.40 -0.10
C SER A 252 -1.38 -7.95 -0.05
N SER A 253 -1.69 -7.44 1.14
CA SER A 253 -2.02 -6.02 1.33
C SER A 253 -0.84 -5.12 0.97
N LEU A 254 0.36 -5.43 1.46
CA LEU A 254 1.57 -4.67 1.12
C LEU A 254 1.81 -4.62 -0.40
N MET A 255 1.67 -5.75 -1.11
CA MET A 255 1.87 -5.75 -2.56
C MET A 255 0.84 -4.86 -3.26
N PHE A 256 -0.44 -4.92 -2.84
CA PHE A 256 -1.47 -4.05 -3.39
C PHE A 256 -1.18 -2.57 -3.09
N HIS A 257 -0.81 -2.25 -1.86
CA HIS A 257 -0.40 -0.93 -1.40
C HIS A 257 0.68 -0.33 -2.32
N GLU A 258 1.76 -1.07 -2.58
CA GLU A 258 2.84 -0.60 -3.45
C GLU A 258 2.38 -0.40 -4.90
N MET A 259 1.43 -1.19 -5.38
CA MET A 259 0.86 -0.99 -6.72
C MET A 259 -0.08 0.23 -6.80
N ILE A 260 -0.68 0.65 -5.69
CA ILE A 260 -1.49 1.89 -5.65
C ILE A 260 -0.60 3.13 -5.79
N HIS A 261 0.64 3.10 -5.30
CA HIS A 261 1.62 4.16 -5.60
C HIS A 261 1.87 4.33 -7.11
N TRP A 262 1.67 3.30 -7.94
CA TRP A 262 1.78 3.45 -9.40
C TRP A 262 0.74 4.41 -10.00
N LEU A 263 -0.33 4.72 -9.26
CA LEU A 263 -1.35 5.70 -9.66
C LEU A 263 -0.95 7.15 -9.32
N GLY A 264 0.19 7.34 -8.66
CA GLY A 264 0.69 8.64 -8.18
C GLY A 264 0.17 9.04 -6.79
N HIS A 265 -0.42 8.09 -6.04
CA HIS A 265 -0.76 8.30 -4.63
C HIS A 265 0.50 8.18 -3.80
N GLU A 266 0.68 9.06 -2.82
CA GLU A 266 1.85 9.11 -1.94
C GLU A 266 1.38 9.23 -0.49
N HIS A 267 2.20 8.78 0.45
CA HIS A 267 1.95 9.05 1.87
C HIS A 267 2.06 10.56 2.15
N SER A 268 1.01 11.13 2.74
CA SER A 268 1.00 12.54 3.15
C SER A 268 0.25 12.70 4.46
N SER A 269 0.72 13.63 5.29
CA SER A 269 -0.04 14.09 6.47
C SER A 269 -1.05 15.17 6.12
N ILE A 270 -0.99 15.73 4.91
CA ILE A 270 -1.75 16.93 4.51
C ILE A 270 -2.82 16.58 3.48
N ASN A 271 -2.55 15.62 2.60
CA ASN A 271 -3.52 15.08 1.65
C ASN A 271 -4.01 13.69 2.09
N PRO A 272 -5.15 13.21 1.57
CA PRO A 272 -5.59 11.85 1.83
C PRO A 272 -4.51 10.81 1.50
N ASP A 273 -4.08 10.06 2.51
CA ASP A 273 -3.17 8.91 2.37
C ASP A 273 -3.99 7.72 1.82
N VAL A 274 -4.33 7.79 0.54
CA VAL A 274 -5.22 6.81 -0.13
C VAL A 274 -4.68 5.38 -0.01
N THR A 275 -3.35 5.24 -0.08
CA THR A 275 -2.64 3.98 0.07
C THR A 275 -2.91 3.32 1.43
N ASP A 276 -2.73 4.07 2.51
CA ASP A 276 -2.98 3.61 3.89
C ASP A 276 -4.47 3.34 4.15
N LEU A 277 -5.35 4.16 3.56
CA LEU A 277 -6.81 3.96 3.64
C LEU A 277 -7.26 2.67 2.94
N TYR A 278 -6.74 2.38 1.75
CA TYR A 278 -7.08 1.15 1.03
C TYR A 278 -6.58 -0.08 1.77
N ASP A 279 -5.34 -0.06 2.27
CA ASP A 279 -4.80 -1.11 3.10
C ASP A 279 -5.71 -1.38 4.31
N THR A 280 -5.94 -0.33 5.11
CA THR A 280 -6.72 -0.43 6.34
C THR A 280 -8.18 -0.84 6.09
N CYS A 281 -8.84 -0.29 5.06
CA CYS A 281 -10.23 -0.62 4.78
C CYS A 281 -10.40 -2.01 4.15
N CYS A 282 -9.63 -2.30 3.08
CA CYS A 282 -9.86 -3.45 2.22
C CYS A 282 -9.26 -4.75 2.75
N PHE A 283 -8.26 -4.67 3.64
CA PHE A 283 -7.49 -5.84 4.09
C PHE A 283 -7.67 -6.18 5.57
N GLY A 284 -8.71 -5.63 6.22
CA GLY A 284 -9.10 -6.07 7.56
C GLY A 284 -8.57 -5.21 8.71
N GLY A 285 -8.04 -4.01 8.42
CA GLY A 285 -7.41 -3.14 9.40
C GLY A 285 -5.88 -3.17 9.29
N SER A 286 -5.19 -2.95 10.39
CA SER A 286 -3.72 -2.95 10.48
C SER A 286 -3.21 -4.22 11.14
N ASP A 287 -2.21 -4.86 10.52
CA ASP A 287 -1.53 -6.04 11.07
C ASP A 287 -0.79 -5.79 12.40
N HIS A 288 -0.58 -4.51 12.72
CA HIS A 288 0.10 -4.08 13.94
C HIS A 288 -0.81 -4.03 15.18
N ILE A 289 -2.12 -4.31 15.03
CA ILE A 289 -3.11 -4.23 16.11
C ILE A 289 -3.74 -5.61 16.28
N THR A 290 -3.43 -6.30 17.37
CA THR A 290 -3.96 -7.63 17.69
C THR A 290 -5.35 -7.57 18.32
N ASP A 291 -5.72 -6.47 18.97
CA ASP A 291 -7.08 -6.23 19.46
C ASP A 291 -8.05 -6.09 18.28
N ASN A 292 -8.83 -7.15 18.03
CA ASN A 292 -9.81 -7.21 16.95
C ASN A 292 -10.88 -6.11 17.03
N ILE A 293 -11.29 -5.67 18.23
CA ILE A 293 -12.30 -4.64 18.40
C ILE A 293 -11.71 -3.28 18.01
N ALA A 294 -10.52 -2.96 18.52
CA ALA A 294 -9.81 -1.75 18.14
C ALA A 294 -9.50 -1.73 16.64
N ASN A 295 -9.01 -2.84 16.10
CA ASN A 295 -8.67 -2.95 14.69
C ASN A 295 -9.89 -2.78 13.78
N LYS A 296 -11.03 -3.39 14.16
CA LYS A 296 -12.30 -3.23 13.43
C LYS A 296 -12.81 -1.78 13.44
N LYS A 297 -12.61 -1.05 14.53
CA LYS A 297 -12.94 0.38 14.61
C LYS A 297 -12.12 1.18 13.59
N TYR A 298 -10.81 0.95 13.49
CA TYR A 298 -9.96 1.62 12.51
C TYR A 298 -10.30 1.26 11.07
N GLN A 299 -10.55 -0.02 10.78
CA GLN A 299 -11.07 -0.47 9.48
C GLN A 299 -12.34 0.30 9.11
N THR A 300 -13.30 0.38 10.03
CA THR A 300 -14.58 1.07 9.79
C THR A 300 -14.37 2.57 9.53
N LYS A 301 -13.50 3.22 10.31
CA LYS A 301 -13.14 4.63 10.10
C LYS A 301 -12.51 4.85 8.72
N ALA A 302 -11.55 4.02 8.31
CA ALA A 302 -10.94 4.08 6.98
C ALA A 302 -11.97 3.90 5.85
N CYS A 303 -12.85 2.90 5.96
CA CYS A 303 -13.89 2.69 4.95
C CYS A 303 -14.91 3.84 4.87
N ASN A 304 -15.25 4.47 6.01
CA ASN A 304 -16.14 5.63 6.01
C ASN A 304 -15.50 6.85 5.32
N ILE A 305 -14.18 7.04 5.49
CA ILE A 305 -13.43 8.07 4.78
C ILE A 305 -13.49 7.82 3.27
N LEU A 306 -13.28 6.56 2.82
CA LEU A 306 -13.40 6.17 1.41
C LEU A 306 -14.83 6.27 0.82
N LYS A 307 -15.84 6.47 1.67
CA LYS A 307 -17.23 6.70 1.26
C LYS A 307 -17.63 8.17 1.31
N ASP A 308 -16.81 9.04 1.89
CA ASP A 308 -17.15 10.44 2.11
C ASP A 308 -17.27 11.20 0.79
N LYS A 309 -18.52 11.37 0.34
CA LYS A 309 -18.87 12.11 -0.87
C LYS A 309 -18.27 13.51 -0.89
N GLU A 310 -18.36 14.24 0.21
CA GLU A 310 -17.88 15.63 0.28
C GLU A 310 -16.36 15.70 0.07
N LEU A 311 -15.62 14.74 0.64
CA LEU A 311 -14.17 14.66 0.48
C LEU A 311 -13.80 14.38 -0.98
N TRP A 312 -14.43 13.38 -1.60
CA TRP A 312 -13.99 12.88 -2.91
C TRP A 312 -14.49 13.71 -4.09
N GLU A 313 -15.61 14.43 -3.96
CA GLU A 313 -16.09 15.41 -4.94
C GLU A 313 -15.37 16.77 -4.85
N ALA A 314 -14.68 17.04 -3.74
CA ALA A 314 -13.96 18.29 -3.57
C ALA A 314 -12.74 18.41 -4.51
N ASN A 315 -12.48 19.64 -4.96
CA ASN A 315 -11.21 19.99 -5.62
C ASN A 315 -10.03 19.85 -4.64
N SER A 316 -8.80 19.85 -5.16
CA SER A 316 -7.60 19.56 -4.36
C SER A 316 -7.44 20.44 -3.11
N TYR A 317 -7.73 21.74 -3.22
CA TYR A 317 -7.60 22.67 -2.09
C TYR A 317 -8.64 22.37 -1.00
N LYS A 318 -9.91 22.20 -1.39
CA LYS A 318 -10.98 21.87 -0.44
C LYS A 318 -10.81 20.48 0.15
N LYS A 319 -10.33 19.50 -0.62
CA LYS A 319 -10.01 18.15 -0.17
C LYS A 319 -8.97 18.16 0.95
N MET A 320 -7.89 18.94 0.81
CA MET A 320 -6.90 19.16 1.86
C MET A 320 -7.51 19.76 3.13
N GLN A 321 -8.38 20.76 2.99
CA GLN A 321 -9.07 21.35 4.15
C GLN A 321 -9.99 20.35 4.85
N LEU A 322 -10.77 19.58 4.09
CA LEU A 322 -11.67 18.55 4.63
C LEU A 322 -10.89 17.44 5.33
N TRP A 323 -9.75 17.02 4.77
CA TRP A 323 -8.87 16.02 5.36
C TRP A 323 -8.45 16.39 6.78
N HIS A 324 -8.07 17.65 6.98
CA HIS A 324 -7.69 18.16 8.31
C HIS A 324 -8.91 18.44 9.20
N PHE A 325 -9.94 19.14 8.69
CA PHE A 325 -11.10 19.55 9.48
C PHE A 325 -11.94 18.37 9.98
N LYS A 326 -12.04 17.30 9.19
CA LYS A 326 -12.71 16.06 9.60
C LYS A 326 -11.77 15.12 10.38
N GLU A 327 -10.56 15.58 10.72
CA GLU A 327 -9.55 14.86 11.50
C GLU A 327 -9.14 13.51 10.89
N TYR A 328 -9.21 13.40 9.56
CA TYR A 328 -8.84 12.17 8.85
C TYR A 328 -7.32 11.96 8.87
N ASP A 329 -6.54 13.03 8.97
CA ASP A 329 -5.09 13.00 9.20
C ASP A 329 -4.69 12.40 10.56
N GLN A 330 -5.62 12.28 11.52
CA GLN A 330 -5.38 11.67 12.82
C GLN A 330 -5.41 10.15 12.77
N LEU A 331 -6.10 9.53 11.80
CA LEU A 331 -6.32 8.07 11.76
C LEU A 331 -5.00 7.29 11.93
N LYS A 332 -3.98 7.63 11.16
CA LYS A 332 -2.67 6.96 11.20
C LYS A 332 -1.96 7.14 12.54
N ARG A 333 -2.10 8.31 13.19
CA ARG A 333 -1.54 8.59 14.51
C ARG A 333 -2.25 7.77 15.58
N GLU A 334 -3.58 7.75 15.55
CA GLU A 334 -4.41 6.96 16.46
C GLU A 334 -4.10 5.47 16.34
N MET A 335 -4.02 4.93 15.12
CA MET A 335 -3.67 3.53 14.89
C MET A 335 -2.30 3.19 15.48
N ARG A 336 -1.27 4.01 15.21
CA ARG A 336 0.08 3.81 15.75
C ARG A 336 0.14 3.84 17.27
N SER A 337 -0.76 4.57 17.93
CA SER A 337 -0.85 4.58 19.40
C SER A 337 -1.46 3.29 19.97
N SER A 338 -2.02 2.44 19.12
CA SER A 338 -2.62 1.14 19.48
C SER A 338 -1.84 -0.05 18.91
N TYR A 339 -0.61 0.17 18.43
CA TYR A 339 0.26 -0.93 17.99
C TYR A 339 0.79 -1.69 19.22
N ASP A 340 0.84 -3.02 19.13
CA ASP A 340 1.18 -3.93 20.23
C ASP A 340 2.64 -4.36 20.31
#